data_AF-A0A9X0JHA7-F1
#
_entry.id   AF-A0A9X0JHA7-F1
#
_cell.length_a   1.000
_cell.length_b   1.000
_cell.length_c   1.000
_cell.angle_alpha   90.00
_cell.angle_beta   90.00
_cell.angle_gamma   90.00
#
_symmetry.space_group_name_H-M   'P 1'
#
loop_
_entity.id
_entity.type
_entity.pdbx_description
1 polymer ?
#
loop_
_entity_poly.entity_id
_entity_poly.type
_entity_poly.pdbx_seq_one_letter_code
_entity_poly.pdbx_strand_id
1 'polypeptide(L)'
;MTNTTKEREVRAWHLLLEDDNYRLDLPDDFYQTLINRADELVLREVIDLSEWQQLKDTADEVYAKTLQGLSVCQRDRVDTVAIDLHIDTARKTASQS
;
A
#
# COMPACT_ATOMS: atom_id res chain seq x y z
N MET A 1 25.83 22.97 14.84
CA MET A 1 25.68 21.52 15.09
C MET A 1 24.19 21.14 15.08
N THR A 2 23.48 21.40 13.97
CA THR A 2 22.03 21.14 13.83
C THR A 2 21.73 19.97 12.90
N ASN A 3 22.66 19.64 11.98
CA ASN A 3 22.54 18.50 11.06
C ASN A 3 22.27 17.18 11.80
N THR A 4 22.89 16.98 12.97
CA THR A 4 22.78 15.72 13.73
C THR A 4 21.37 15.45 14.27
N THR A 5 20.55 16.49 14.48
CA THR A 5 19.15 16.32 14.91
C THR A 5 18.28 15.99 13.70
N LYS A 6 18.43 16.74 12.61
CA LYS A 6 17.74 16.47 11.35
C LYS A 6 17.99 15.06 10.85
N GLU A 7 19.25 14.65 10.77
CA GLU A 7 19.65 13.30 10.33
C GLU A 7 19.01 12.21 11.20
N ARG A 8 18.90 12.42 12.52
CA ARG A 8 18.24 11.47 13.42
C ARG A 8 16.73 11.40 13.20
N GLU A 9 16.09 12.54 13.05
CA GLU A 9 14.64 12.59 12.87
C GLU A 9 14.20 12.05 11.50
N VAL A 10 14.93 12.39 10.43
CA VAL A 10 14.71 11.83 9.09
C VAL A 10 14.99 10.32 9.09
N ARG A 11 16.06 9.88 9.78
CA ARG A 11 16.33 8.45 9.93
C ARG A 11 15.21 7.73 10.68
N ALA A 12 14.64 8.34 11.72
CA ALA A 12 13.50 7.76 12.43
C ALA A 12 12.27 7.64 11.52
N TRP A 13 12.04 8.61 10.64
CA TRP A 13 10.99 8.52 9.62
C TRP A 13 11.23 7.38 8.64
N HIS A 14 12.47 7.20 8.16
CA HIS A 14 12.82 6.09 7.27
C HIS A 14 12.64 4.73 7.95
N LEU A 15 13.01 4.60 9.23
CA LEU A 15 12.80 3.37 9.99
C LEU A 15 11.32 3.02 10.11
N LEU A 16 10.43 4.03 10.23
CA LEU A 16 8.99 3.79 10.21
C LEU A 16 8.52 3.30 8.83
N LEU A 17 9.06 3.85 7.74
CA LEU A 17 8.75 3.41 6.37
C LEU A 17 9.11 1.93 6.12
N GLU A 18 10.17 1.46 6.77
CA GLU A 18 10.66 0.08 6.67
C GLU A 18 9.88 -0.92 7.53
N ASP A 19 8.89 -0.49 8.33
CA ASP A 19 8.08 -1.39 9.16
C ASP A 19 7.01 -2.12 8.33
N ASP A 20 7.43 -3.23 7.68
CA ASP A 20 6.58 -4.06 6.84
C ASP A 20 5.39 -4.66 7.61
N ASN A 21 5.55 -4.97 8.90
CA ASN A 21 4.47 -5.54 9.70
C ASN A 21 3.35 -4.52 9.88
N TYR A 22 3.69 -3.30 10.28
CA TYR A 22 2.70 -2.24 10.45
C TYR A 22 2.05 -1.85 9.12
N ARG A 23 2.85 -1.78 8.04
CA ARG A 23 2.37 -1.47 6.69
C ARG A 23 1.35 -2.47 6.15
N LEU A 24 1.52 -3.76 6.44
CA LEU A 24 0.63 -4.82 5.94
C LEU A 24 -0.59 -5.04 6.84
N ASP A 25 -0.46 -4.81 8.15
CA ASP A 25 -1.56 -4.96 9.11
C ASP A 25 -2.58 -3.81 8.99
N LEU A 26 -2.09 -2.56 8.93
CA LEU A 26 -2.92 -1.35 8.89
C LEU A 26 -2.38 -0.34 7.86
N PRO A 27 -2.56 -0.58 6.56
CA PRO A 27 -1.94 0.23 5.50
C PRO A 27 -2.37 1.70 5.52
N ASP A 28 -3.64 2.01 5.77
CA ASP A 28 -4.16 3.38 5.86
C ASP A 28 -3.58 4.15 7.06
N ASP A 29 -3.56 3.51 8.25
CA ASP A 29 -3.06 4.10 9.50
C ASP A 29 -1.54 4.31 9.44
N PHE A 30 -0.84 3.35 8.84
CA PHE A 30 0.59 3.44 8.53
C PHE A 30 0.91 4.66 7.66
N TYR A 31 0.18 4.84 6.55
CA TYR A 31 0.38 5.98 5.66
C TYR A 31 0.10 7.30 6.38
N GLN A 32 -1.01 7.38 7.12
CA GLN A 32 -1.36 8.59 7.87
C GLN A 32 -0.30 8.93 8.93
N THR A 33 0.27 7.93 9.59
CA THR A 33 1.36 8.11 10.56
C THR A 33 2.63 8.66 9.90
N LEU A 34 2.99 8.18 8.70
CA LEU A 34 4.15 8.69 7.95
C LEU A 34 3.98 10.16 7.55
N ILE A 35 2.79 10.55 7.07
CA ILE A 35 2.49 11.92 6.69
C ILE A 35 2.52 12.83 7.93
N ASN A 36 1.82 12.44 9.00
CA ASN A 36 1.82 13.20 10.26
C ASN A 36 3.25 13.40 10.78
N ARG A 37 4.10 12.37 10.71
CA ARG A 37 5.49 12.49 11.14
C ARG A 37 6.28 13.44 10.25
N ALA A 38 6.07 13.44 8.94
CA ALA A 38 6.72 14.38 8.04
C ALA A 38 6.26 15.83 8.29
N ASP A 39 4.95 16.06 8.50
CA ASP A 39 4.39 17.37 8.85
C ASP A 39 5.03 17.92 10.14
N GLU A 40 5.17 17.09 11.17
CA GLU A 40 5.84 17.47 12.42
C GLU A 40 7.30 17.90 12.21
N LEU A 41 8.00 17.33 11.23
CA LEU A 41 9.38 17.73 10.91
C LEU A 41 9.44 19.11 10.24
N VAL A 42 8.47 19.43 9.37
CA VAL A 42 8.35 20.76 8.77
C VAL A 42 7.96 21.79 9.82
N LEU A 43 6.96 21.47 10.66
CA LEU A 43 6.48 22.36 11.72
C LEU A 43 7.57 22.72 12.72
N ARG A 44 8.50 21.80 12.98
CA ARG A 44 9.65 22.01 13.86
C ARG A 44 10.87 22.62 13.13
N GLU A 45 10.70 23.02 11.87
CA GLU A 45 11.76 23.57 11.00
C GLU A 45 12.99 22.64 10.91
N VAL A 46 12.79 21.33 11.06
CA VAL A 46 13.84 20.31 10.97
C VAL A 46 14.16 20.02 9.50
N ILE A 47 13.13 20.06 8.64
CA ILE A 47 13.23 19.90 7.20
C ILE A 47 12.44 21.01 6.50
N ASP A 48 12.81 21.31 5.25
CA ASP A 48 12.09 22.26 4.42
C ASP A 48 10.89 21.62 3.71
N LEU A 49 9.98 22.45 3.18
CA LEU A 49 8.80 21.98 2.43
C LEU A 49 9.18 21.08 1.24
N SER A 50 10.30 21.38 0.57
CA SER A 50 10.80 20.56 -0.54
C SER A 50 11.22 19.16 -0.09
N GLU A 51 11.80 19.03 1.10
CA GLU A 51 12.19 17.74 1.67
C GLU A 51 10.97 16.96 2.14
N TRP A 52 10.00 17.65 2.75
CA TRP A 52 8.71 17.05 3.08
C TRP A 52 8.00 16.49 1.86
N GLN A 53 8.02 17.21 0.74
CA GLN A 53 7.44 16.73 -0.50
C GLN A 53 8.12 15.42 -0.96
N GLN A 54 9.45 15.31 -0.84
CA GLN A 54 10.17 14.07 -1.16
C GLN A 54 9.79 12.90 -0.22
N LEU A 55 9.64 13.17 1.08
CA LEU A 55 9.18 12.16 2.04
C LEU A 55 7.76 11.70 1.71
N LYS A 56 6.87 12.65 1.38
CA LYS A 56 5.50 12.38 0.97
C LYS A 56 5.45 11.53 -0.30
N ASP A 57 6.17 11.91 -1.35
CA ASP A 57 6.22 11.15 -2.61
C ASP A 57 6.72 9.71 -2.39
N THR A 58 7.69 9.53 -1.49
CA THR A 58 8.17 8.19 -1.11
C THR A 58 7.10 7.38 -0.38
N ALA A 59 6.38 7.99 0.57
CA ALA A 59 5.29 7.34 1.28
C ALA A 59 4.12 6.97 0.35
N ASP A 60 3.76 7.86 -0.58
CA ASP A 60 2.74 7.60 -1.60
C ASP A 60 3.11 6.42 -2.50
N GLU A 61 4.37 6.35 -2.96
CA GLU A 61 4.83 5.23 -3.78
C GLU A 61 4.73 3.90 -3.03
N VAL A 62 5.21 3.85 -1.79
CA VAL A 62 5.16 2.64 -0.96
C VAL A 62 3.71 2.24 -0.68
N TYR A 63 2.84 3.21 -0.35
CA TYR A 63 1.43 2.96 -0.10
C TYR A 63 0.71 2.42 -1.34
N ALA A 64 0.93 3.02 -2.51
CA ALA A 64 0.38 2.55 -3.77
C ALA A 64 0.86 1.13 -4.14
N LYS A 65 2.14 0.80 -3.86
CA LYS A 65 2.66 -0.57 -4.05
C LYS A 65 2.00 -1.56 -3.10
N THR A 66 1.81 -1.21 -1.83
CA THR A 66 1.10 -2.05 -0.84
C THR A 66 -0.34 -2.32 -1.27
N LEU A 67 -1.10 -1.28 -1.65
CA LEU A 67 -2.48 -1.44 -2.09
C LEU A 67 -2.59 -2.30 -3.35
N GLN A 68 -1.67 -2.15 -4.31
CA GLN A 68 -1.62 -3.00 -5.50
C GLN A 68 -1.34 -4.46 -5.15
N GLY A 69 -0.38 -4.72 -4.23
CA GLY A 69 -0.07 -6.06 -3.76
C GLY A 69 -1.26 -6.75 -3.08
N LEU A 70 -1.98 -6.02 -2.21
CA LEU A 70 -3.19 -6.51 -1.56
C LEU A 70 -4.32 -6.78 -2.57
N SER A 71 -4.47 -5.92 -3.58
CA SER A 71 -5.50 -6.06 -4.63
C SER A 71 -5.22 -7.24 -5.58
N VAL A 72 -3.96 -7.53 -5.88
CA VAL A 72 -3.58 -8.69 -6.71
C VAL A 72 -3.88 -10.01 -6.01
N CYS A 73 -3.63 -10.12 -4.69
CA CYS A 73 -3.94 -11.32 -3.93
C CYS A 73 -5.44 -11.63 -3.86
N GLN A 74 -6.31 -10.61 -3.98
CA GLN A 74 -7.76 -10.80 -4.00
C GLN A 74 -8.30 -11.39 -5.31
N ARG A 75 -7.68 -11.10 -6.46
CA ARG A 75 -8.17 -11.62 -7.76
C ARG A 75 -7.91 -13.11 -7.94
N ASP A 76 -6.80 -13.62 -7.39
CA ASP A 76 -6.43 -15.03 -7.54
C ASP A 76 -7.42 -16.00 -6.86
N ARG A 77 -8.24 -15.51 -5.92
CA ARG A 77 -9.27 -16.31 -5.23
C ARG A 77 -10.58 -16.46 -6.00
N VAL A 78 -10.81 -15.71 -7.09
CA VAL A 78 -12.11 -15.68 -7.80
C VAL A 78 -12.15 -16.55 -9.06
N ASP A 79 -11.02 -17.10 -9.51
CA ASP A 79 -10.96 -17.85 -10.79
C ASP A 79 -11.20 -19.37 -10.66
N THR A 80 -11.41 -19.93 -9.46
CA THR A 80 -11.67 -21.38 -9.33
C THR A 80 -13.16 -21.74 -9.41
N VAL A 81 -14.08 -20.79 -9.18
CA VAL A 81 -15.52 -21.12 -8.99
C VAL A 81 -16.41 -20.88 -10.22
N ALA A 82 -15.89 -20.27 -11.29
CA ALA A 82 -16.71 -19.87 -12.43
C ALA A 82 -16.77 -20.89 -13.60
N ILE A 83 -16.03 -22.00 -13.54
CA ILE A 83 -15.95 -22.96 -14.68
C ILE A 83 -16.94 -24.14 -14.55
N ASP A 84 -17.68 -24.28 -13.44
CA ASP A 84 -18.59 -25.42 -13.22
C ASP A 84 -20.08 -25.09 -13.46
N LEU A 85 -20.44 -24.36 -14.52
CA LEU A 85 -21.85 -24.19 -14.87
C LEU A 85 -22.14 -23.97 -16.36
N HIS A 86 -21.53 -24.73 -17.27
CA HIS A 86 -21.97 -24.69 -18.68
C HIS A 86 -21.90 -25.99 -19.50
N ILE A 87 -21.71 -27.16 -18.88
CA ILE A 87 -21.79 -28.46 -19.58
C ILE A 87 -22.94 -29.29 -19.02
N ASP A 88 -24.18 -28.91 -19.29
CA ASP A 88 -25.29 -29.88 -19.21
C ASP A 88 -26.43 -29.61 -20.23
N THR A 89 -26.60 -28.37 -20.70
CA THR A 89 -27.77 -28.02 -21.53
C THR A 89 -27.71 -28.48 -23.00
N ALA A 90 -26.59 -29.01 -23.49
CA ALA A 90 -26.45 -29.35 -24.92
C ALA A 90 -26.74 -30.82 -25.29
N ARG A 91 -27.13 -31.70 -24.35
CA ARG A 91 -27.34 -33.14 -24.65
C ARG A 91 -28.80 -33.55 -24.90
N LYS A 92 -29.75 -32.60 -24.95
CA LYS A 92 -31.19 -32.92 -24.97
C LYS A 92 -31.99 -32.45 -26.20
N THR A 93 -31.39 -32.46 -27.40
CA THR A 93 -32.14 -32.32 -28.65
C THR A 93 -31.87 -33.43 -29.68
N ALA A 94 -30.98 -34.39 -29.37
CA ALA A 94 -30.82 -35.60 -30.17
C ALA A 94 -31.82 -36.68 -29.73
N SER A 95 -33.13 -36.45 -29.89
CA SER A 95 -34.20 -37.47 -29.92
C SER A 95 -35.54 -36.76 -30.06
N GLN A 96 -36.34 -37.18 -31.05
CA GLN A 96 -37.67 -36.67 -31.47
C GLN A 96 -37.57 -35.50 -32.47
N SER A 97 -37.92 -35.62 -33.75
CA SER A 97 -38.61 -36.67 -34.52
C SER A 97 -38.23 -36.56 -35.99
#